data_AF-A0A452RUF5-F1
#
_entry.id   AF-A0A452RUF5-F1
#
_cell.length_a   1.000
_cell.length_b   1.000
_cell.length_c   1.000
_cell.angle_alpha   90.00
_cell.angle_beta   90.00
_cell.angle_gamma   90.00
#
_symmetry.space_group_name_H-M   'P 1'
#
loop_
_entity.id
_entity.type
_entity.pdbx_description
1 polymer ?
#
loop_
_entity_poly.entity_id
_entity_poly.type
_entity_poly.pdbx_seq_one_letter_code
_entity_poly.pdbx_strand_id
1 'polypeptide(L)'
;MIEHPAGGYKKLFETVEELSSPLTAHVTGRIPLWLTGSLLRCGPGLFEVGSEPFYHLFDGQALLHKFDFKEGHVTYHRRFIRTDAYVRAMTEKRIVITEFGTCAFPDPCKNIFSRFFSYFRGVEVTDNALVNIYPVGEDYYACTETNFITKINPETLETIKQVDLCNYVSVNGATAHPHIESDGTVYNIGNCFGKNFSIAYNIVKIPPLQADKEDPISKSEVVVQFPCSDRFKPSYVHSFGLTPNYIVFVETPVKINLFKFLSSWSLWGANYMDCFESNETMGVWLHIADKKRRKYLNNKYRTSSFNLFHHINTYEDNEFLIVDLCCWKGFEFVYNYLYLANLRENWEEVKKNARKAPQPEVRRYVLPLNIDKADTGKNLVTLPNTTATAILCSDETIWLEPEVLFSGPRQAFEFPQINYQKYGGKPYTYAYGLGLNHFVPDRLCKLNVKTKETWVWQEPDSYPSEPIFVSHPDALEEDDGVVLSVVVSPGAGQKPAYLLILNAKDLSEVARAEVEINIPVTFHGLFKKS
;
A
#
# COMPACT_ATOMS: atom_id res chain seq x y z
N MET A 1 22.80 -11.75 -9.69
CA MET A 1 21.47 -11.70 -9.08
C MET A 1 21.44 -12.76 -8.00
N ILE A 2 20.78 -12.53 -6.87
CA ILE A 2 20.73 -13.53 -5.79
C ILE A 2 19.67 -14.56 -6.13
N GLU A 3 20.00 -15.81 -5.83
CA GLU A 3 19.16 -16.97 -6.11
C GLU A 3 18.60 -17.50 -4.77
N HIS A 4 17.38 -18.05 -4.80
CA HIS A 4 16.72 -18.62 -3.62
C HIS A 4 16.34 -20.10 -3.84
N PRO A 5 17.29 -20.98 -4.21
CA PRO A 5 16.99 -22.37 -4.57
C PRO A 5 16.37 -23.18 -3.41
N ALA A 6 16.64 -22.78 -2.16
CA ALA A 6 16.05 -23.39 -0.97
C ALA A 6 14.54 -23.14 -0.85
N GLY A 7 13.99 -22.13 -1.52
CA GLY A 7 12.56 -21.84 -1.52
C GLY A 7 12.00 -21.37 -0.18
N GLY A 8 12.82 -20.79 0.69
CA GLY A 8 12.41 -20.34 2.03
C GLY A 8 11.26 -19.33 2.02
N TYR A 9 11.15 -18.50 0.98
CA TYR A 9 10.09 -17.50 0.82
C TYR A 9 8.68 -18.08 0.89
N LYS A 10 8.50 -19.40 0.66
CA LYS A 10 7.20 -20.07 0.82
C LYS A 10 6.61 -19.88 2.22
N LYS A 11 7.45 -19.70 3.24
CA LYS A 11 7.04 -19.46 4.64
C LYS A 11 6.35 -18.11 4.86
N LEU A 12 6.53 -17.15 3.95
CA LEU A 12 5.76 -15.90 3.93
C LEU A 12 4.26 -16.14 3.70
N PHE A 13 3.91 -17.27 3.10
CA PHE A 13 2.57 -17.57 2.63
C PHE A 13 1.99 -18.80 3.35
N GLU A 14 2.40 -19.06 4.59
CA GLU A 14 1.94 -20.20 5.40
C GLU A 14 1.07 -19.71 6.57
N THR A 15 -0.04 -20.40 6.80
CA THR A 15 -0.96 -20.09 7.90
C THR A 15 -0.26 -20.18 9.25
N VAL A 16 -0.61 -19.28 10.15
CA VAL A 16 -0.09 -19.25 11.53
C VAL A 16 -1.21 -19.05 12.54
N GLU A 17 -0.97 -19.45 13.79
CA GLU A 17 -1.90 -19.24 14.89
C GLU A 17 -1.66 -17.89 15.60
N GLU A 18 -2.73 -17.32 16.16
CA GLU A 18 -2.65 -16.15 17.01
C GLU A 18 -1.98 -16.44 18.37
N LEU A 19 -1.53 -15.40 19.06
CA LEU A 19 -0.92 -15.52 20.38
C LEU A 19 -1.90 -15.09 21.47
N SER A 20 -1.99 -15.87 22.54
CA SER A 20 -2.82 -15.53 23.71
C SER A 20 -2.24 -14.37 24.52
N SER A 21 -0.92 -14.21 24.52
CA SER A 21 -0.19 -13.12 25.19
C SER A 21 1.11 -12.80 24.45
N PRO A 22 1.72 -11.62 24.66
CA PRO A 22 2.98 -11.26 24.02
C PRO A 22 4.13 -12.21 24.40
N LEU A 23 4.95 -12.56 23.42
CA LEU A 23 6.21 -13.28 23.59
C LEU A 23 7.35 -12.29 23.87
N THR A 24 8.30 -12.68 24.71
CA THR A 24 9.58 -11.95 24.81
C THR A 24 10.47 -12.38 23.65
N ALA A 25 11.00 -11.41 22.89
CA ALA A 25 11.94 -11.68 21.81
C ALA A 25 13.37 -11.74 22.34
N HIS A 26 14.20 -12.62 21.77
CA HIS A 26 15.62 -12.68 22.10
C HIS A 26 16.37 -11.56 21.40
N VAL A 27 17.05 -10.70 22.15
CA VAL A 27 17.75 -9.53 21.59
C VAL A 27 19.22 -9.86 21.30
N THR A 28 19.64 -9.65 20.06
CA THR A 28 21.04 -9.65 19.62
C THR A 28 21.44 -8.22 19.24
N GLY A 29 22.65 -7.77 19.59
CA GLY A 29 23.05 -6.38 19.44
C GLY A 29 22.51 -5.48 20.56
N ARG A 30 22.29 -4.19 20.29
CA ARG A 30 21.77 -3.24 21.30
C ARG A 30 20.65 -2.38 20.74
N ILE A 31 19.43 -2.62 21.22
CA ILE A 31 18.28 -1.75 20.92
C ILE A 31 18.57 -0.33 21.43
N PRO A 32 18.42 0.72 20.59
CA PRO A 32 18.61 2.09 21.05
C PRO A 32 17.62 2.45 22.15
N LEU A 33 18.09 3.01 23.27
CA LEU A 33 17.24 3.30 24.44
C LEU A 33 16.17 4.37 24.17
N TRP A 34 16.41 5.25 23.20
CA TRP A 34 15.43 6.25 22.77
C TRP A 34 14.28 5.64 21.95
N LEU A 35 14.44 4.41 21.44
CA LEU A 35 13.42 3.71 20.67
C LEU A 35 12.41 3.08 21.64
N THR A 36 11.43 3.88 22.06
CA THR A 36 10.30 3.45 22.90
C THR A 36 9.01 3.69 22.12
N GLY A 37 8.20 2.65 21.97
CA GLY A 37 7.05 2.66 21.07
C GLY A 37 6.65 1.27 20.61
N SER A 38 5.66 1.21 19.72
CA SER A 38 5.18 -0.04 19.13
C SER A 38 5.20 0.03 17.61
N LEU A 39 5.83 -0.96 16.97
CA LEU A 39 5.68 -1.23 15.54
C LEU A 39 4.43 -2.08 15.33
N LEU A 40 3.43 -1.53 14.64
CA LEU A 40 2.19 -2.23 14.27
C LEU A 40 2.20 -2.51 12.77
N ARG A 41 1.91 -3.74 12.35
CA ARG A 41 1.88 -4.13 10.92
C ARG A 41 0.71 -5.06 10.61
N CYS A 42 0.20 -4.98 9.39
CA CYS A 42 -0.88 -5.82 8.88
C CYS A 42 -0.39 -6.75 7.75
N GLY A 43 -0.98 -7.93 7.66
CA GLY A 43 -0.78 -8.88 6.57
C GLY A 43 -1.73 -10.07 6.65
N PRO A 44 -1.75 -10.97 5.65
CA PRO A 44 -2.52 -12.20 5.69
C PRO A 44 -1.88 -13.21 6.66
N GLY A 45 -2.69 -13.86 7.50
CA GLY A 45 -2.22 -14.88 8.46
C GLY A 45 -2.89 -16.24 8.35
N LEU A 46 -4.00 -16.34 7.61
CA LEU A 46 -4.76 -17.56 7.37
C LEU A 46 -5.06 -17.67 5.88
N PHE A 47 -4.47 -18.65 5.21
CA PHE A 47 -4.51 -18.80 3.75
C PHE A 47 -5.48 -19.89 3.26
N GLU A 48 -6.21 -20.52 4.17
CA GLU A 48 -7.24 -21.51 3.89
C GLU A 48 -8.25 -21.58 5.04
N VAL A 49 -9.50 -21.98 4.74
CA VAL A 49 -10.53 -22.26 5.74
C VAL A 49 -10.95 -23.73 5.60
N GLY A 50 -10.42 -24.58 6.48
CA GLY A 50 -10.59 -26.03 6.32
C GLY A 50 -9.89 -26.53 5.07
N SER A 51 -10.65 -27.01 4.09
CA SER A 51 -10.13 -27.46 2.78
C SER A 51 -10.27 -26.41 1.67
N GLU A 52 -10.88 -25.26 1.94
CA GLU A 52 -11.09 -24.19 0.95
C GLU A 52 -9.89 -23.23 0.95
N PRO A 53 -9.07 -23.20 -0.12
CA PRO A 53 -7.91 -22.32 -0.18
C PRO A 53 -8.31 -20.90 -0.58
N PHE A 54 -7.56 -19.92 -0.08
CA PHE A 54 -7.47 -18.61 -0.71
C PHE A 54 -6.44 -18.67 -1.87
N TYR A 55 -6.71 -17.96 -2.96
CA TYR A 55 -5.93 -18.04 -4.19
C TYR A 55 -4.94 -16.89 -4.37
N HIS A 56 -5.28 -15.67 -3.95
CA HIS A 56 -4.46 -14.48 -4.16
C HIS A 56 -3.73 -14.02 -2.90
N LEU A 57 -2.59 -13.32 -3.07
CA LEU A 57 -1.83 -12.73 -1.96
C LEU A 57 -2.66 -11.84 -1.04
N PHE A 58 -3.71 -11.22 -1.57
CA PHE A 58 -4.57 -10.26 -0.88
C PHE A 58 -5.86 -10.87 -0.31
N ASP A 59 -5.94 -12.21 -0.23
CA ASP A 59 -7.16 -12.91 0.19
C ASP A 59 -7.07 -13.47 1.62
N GLY A 60 -5.85 -13.76 2.09
CA GLY A 60 -5.67 -14.35 3.42
C GLY A 60 -6.21 -13.45 4.53
N GLN A 61 -6.74 -14.03 5.60
CA GLN A 61 -7.44 -13.25 6.62
C GLN A 61 -6.46 -12.38 7.42
N ALA A 62 -6.88 -11.14 7.69
CA ALA A 62 -6.07 -10.10 8.31
C ALA A 62 -5.53 -10.48 9.69
N LEU A 63 -4.20 -10.38 9.81
CA LEU A 63 -3.44 -10.60 11.02
C LEU A 63 -2.72 -9.30 11.39
N LEU A 64 -2.98 -8.82 12.61
CA LEU A 64 -2.34 -7.64 13.17
C LEU A 64 -1.15 -8.07 14.03
N HIS A 65 0.01 -7.47 13.79
CA HIS A 65 1.28 -7.75 14.46
C HIS A 65 1.73 -6.53 15.28
N LYS A 66 2.32 -6.77 16.46
CA LYS A 66 2.92 -5.74 17.31
C LYS A 66 4.31 -6.18 17.76
N PHE A 67 5.32 -5.35 17.51
CA PHE A 67 6.58 -5.40 18.25
C PHE A 67 6.65 -4.19 19.19
N ASP A 68 6.74 -4.44 20.49
CA ASP A 68 6.72 -3.39 21.51
C ASP A 68 8.12 -3.19 22.09
N PHE A 69 8.60 -1.95 22.11
CA PHE A 69 9.94 -1.57 22.54
C PHE A 69 9.89 -0.81 23.86
N LYS A 70 10.60 -1.30 24.87
CA LYS A 70 10.70 -0.62 26.16
C LYS A 70 12.03 -0.93 26.82
N GLU A 71 12.80 0.12 27.12
CA GLU A 71 14.05 0.02 27.89
C GLU A 71 15.02 -1.05 27.33
N GLY A 72 15.15 -1.11 26.00
CA GLY A 72 16.02 -2.06 25.31
C GLY A 72 15.49 -3.49 25.20
N HIS A 73 14.29 -3.78 25.72
CA HIS A 73 13.60 -5.06 25.57
C HIS A 73 12.55 -4.96 24.48
N VAL A 74 12.27 -6.10 23.83
CA VAL A 74 11.26 -6.21 22.77
C VAL A 74 10.31 -7.36 23.06
N THR A 75 9.01 -7.12 22.90
CA THR A 75 7.99 -8.16 22.88
C THR A 75 7.33 -8.27 21.52
N TYR A 76 6.79 -9.44 21.19
CA TYR A 76 6.06 -9.69 19.96
C TYR A 76 4.67 -10.26 20.26
N HIS A 77 3.63 -9.71 19.64
CA HIS A 77 2.26 -10.19 19.76
C HIS A 77 1.54 -10.14 18.42
N ARG A 78 0.57 -11.04 18.22
CA ARG A 78 -0.29 -11.02 17.03
C ARG A 78 -1.68 -11.57 17.31
N ARG A 79 -2.69 -10.98 16.66
CA ARG A 79 -4.11 -11.36 16.75
C ARG A 79 -4.77 -11.23 15.38
N PHE A 80 -5.62 -12.19 15.01
CA PHE A 80 -6.48 -12.00 13.84
C PHE A 80 -7.47 -10.87 14.09
N ILE A 81 -7.70 -10.03 13.09
CA ILE A 81 -8.72 -8.99 13.20
C ILE A 81 -10.09 -9.67 13.09
N ARG A 82 -10.99 -9.42 14.05
CA ARG A 82 -12.33 -10.02 14.11
C ARG A 82 -13.30 -9.29 13.17
N THR A 83 -12.98 -9.33 11.87
CA THR A 83 -13.81 -8.83 10.76
C THR A 83 -15.00 -9.76 10.52
N ASP A 84 -16.02 -9.29 9.80
CA ASP A 84 -17.14 -10.13 9.37
C ASP A 84 -16.65 -11.29 8.50
N ALA A 85 -15.70 -11.03 7.59
CA ALA A 85 -15.04 -12.07 6.80
C ALA A 85 -14.45 -13.19 7.69
N TYR A 86 -13.65 -12.82 8.70
CA TYR A 86 -13.00 -13.79 9.59
C TYR A 86 -14.00 -14.49 10.51
N VAL A 87 -14.86 -13.74 11.19
CA VAL A 87 -15.82 -14.27 12.18
C VAL A 87 -16.79 -15.24 11.52
N ARG A 88 -17.30 -14.90 10.33
CA ARG A 88 -18.20 -15.78 9.57
C ARG A 88 -17.45 -17.00 9.03
N ALA A 89 -16.22 -16.83 8.53
CA ALA A 89 -15.42 -17.96 8.08
C ALA A 89 -15.16 -18.97 9.20
N MET A 90 -14.83 -18.50 10.41
CA MET A 90 -14.61 -19.37 11.57
C MET A 90 -15.91 -20.01 12.08
N THR A 91 -17.03 -19.29 12.00
CA THR A 91 -18.34 -19.78 12.43
C THR A 91 -18.89 -20.85 11.48
N GLU A 92 -18.80 -20.61 10.17
CA GLU A 92 -19.35 -21.48 9.12
C GLU A 92 -18.33 -22.53 8.62
N LYS A 93 -17.07 -22.44 9.05
CA LYS A 93 -15.95 -23.34 8.67
C LYS A 93 -15.75 -23.44 7.15
N ARG A 94 -15.95 -22.33 6.45
CA ARG A 94 -15.82 -22.17 4.99
C ARG A 94 -15.57 -20.71 4.65
N ILE A 95 -15.18 -20.40 3.42
CA ILE A 95 -15.09 -19.02 2.94
C ILE A 95 -16.51 -18.49 2.70
N VAL A 96 -16.87 -17.42 3.41
CA VAL A 96 -18.23 -16.85 3.38
C VAL A 96 -18.32 -15.55 2.59
N ILE A 97 -17.27 -14.73 2.65
CA ILE A 97 -17.16 -13.45 1.94
C ILE A 97 -16.19 -13.61 0.78
N THR A 98 -16.56 -13.08 -0.39
CA THR A 98 -15.67 -13.03 -1.55
C THR A 98 -14.52 -12.07 -1.27
N GLU A 99 -13.30 -12.56 -1.39
CA GLU A 99 -12.07 -11.77 -1.27
C GLU A 99 -11.59 -11.32 -2.65
N PHE A 100 -10.43 -10.67 -2.72
CA PHE A 100 -9.90 -10.03 -3.92
C PHE A 100 -9.81 -10.98 -5.13
N GLY A 101 -9.20 -12.15 -4.98
CA GLY A 101 -9.04 -13.17 -6.02
C GLY A 101 -9.70 -14.52 -5.69
N THR A 102 -10.51 -14.58 -4.63
CA THR A 102 -11.21 -15.80 -4.21
C THR A 102 -12.70 -15.55 -4.07
N CYS A 103 -13.50 -16.17 -4.93
CA CYS A 103 -14.97 -16.09 -4.85
C CYS A 103 -15.50 -17.02 -3.75
N ALA A 104 -16.34 -16.48 -2.86
CA ALA A 104 -17.13 -17.30 -1.95
C ALA A 104 -18.34 -17.89 -2.71
N PHE A 105 -18.71 -19.12 -2.39
CA PHE A 105 -19.90 -19.75 -2.95
C PHE A 105 -20.98 -19.95 -1.87
N PRO A 106 -22.28 -19.91 -2.25
CA PRO A 106 -23.36 -20.25 -1.32
C PRO A 106 -23.19 -21.66 -0.77
N ASP A 107 -23.54 -21.83 0.51
CA ASP A 107 -23.47 -23.12 1.21
C ASP A 107 -24.16 -24.24 0.41
N PRO A 108 -23.43 -25.30 0.00
CA PRO A 108 -23.97 -26.40 -0.80
C PRO A 108 -25.02 -27.23 -0.04
N CYS A 109 -25.05 -27.17 1.30
CA CYS A 109 -26.01 -27.86 2.14
C CYS A 109 -27.35 -27.10 2.31
N LYS A 110 -27.45 -25.86 1.84
CA LYS A 110 -28.70 -25.09 1.87
C LYS A 110 -29.64 -25.51 0.73
N ASN A 111 -30.89 -25.83 1.08
CA ASN A 111 -31.96 -26.13 0.11
C ASN A 111 -32.13 -25.02 -0.93
N ILE A 112 -32.60 -25.37 -2.14
CA ILE A 112 -32.82 -24.45 -3.28
C ILE A 112 -33.58 -23.17 -2.86
N PHE A 113 -34.56 -23.29 -1.96
CA PHE A 113 -35.33 -22.15 -1.44
C PHE A 113 -34.50 -21.16 -0.60
N SER A 114 -33.57 -21.65 0.23
CA SER A 114 -32.63 -20.81 0.98
C SER A 114 -31.51 -20.23 0.12
N ARG A 115 -31.13 -20.91 -0.98
CA ARG A 115 -30.23 -20.35 -2.01
C ARG A 115 -30.89 -19.19 -2.77
N PHE A 116 -32.20 -19.26 -3.01
CA PHE A 116 -32.94 -18.16 -3.61
C PHE A 116 -33.00 -16.94 -2.69
N PHE A 117 -33.31 -17.09 -1.39
CA PHE A 117 -33.36 -15.96 -0.45
C PHE A 117 -31.99 -15.32 -0.13
N SER A 118 -30.89 -16.07 -0.17
CA SER A 118 -29.54 -15.49 -0.02
C SER A 118 -29.14 -14.60 -1.20
N TYR A 119 -29.71 -14.86 -2.39
CA TYR A 119 -29.53 -14.06 -3.58
C TYR A 119 -30.17 -12.65 -3.50
N PHE A 120 -31.13 -12.43 -2.58
CA PHE A 120 -31.82 -11.14 -2.38
C PHE A 120 -31.23 -10.26 -1.28
N ARG A 121 -30.18 -10.70 -0.58
CA ARG A 121 -29.38 -9.80 0.27
C ARG A 121 -28.27 -9.20 -0.62
N GLY A 122 -28.10 -7.88 -0.54
CA GLY A 122 -27.17 -7.14 -1.39
C GLY A 122 -25.73 -7.69 -1.32
N VAL A 123 -24.91 -7.30 -2.31
CA VAL A 123 -23.49 -7.66 -2.43
C VAL A 123 -22.77 -7.43 -1.09
N GLU A 124 -22.24 -8.51 -0.51
CA GLU A 124 -21.43 -8.44 0.72
C GLU A 124 -19.99 -8.10 0.34
N VAL A 125 -19.62 -6.83 0.47
CA VAL A 125 -18.25 -6.33 0.22
C VAL A 125 -17.32 -6.77 1.35
N THR A 126 -16.07 -7.10 1.04
CA THR A 126 -15.10 -7.57 2.04
C THR A 126 -14.68 -6.47 3.01
N ASP A 127 -14.56 -6.83 4.28
CA ASP A 127 -14.00 -6.02 5.36
C ASP A 127 -12.66 -6.60 5.87
N ASN A 128 -12.05 -7.54 5.13
CA ASN A 128 -10.77 -8.16 5.46
C ASN A 128 -9.63 -7.12 5.45
N ALA A 129 -9.39 -6.49 6.60
CA ALA A 129 -8.52 -5.33 6.78
C ALA A 129 -7.00 -5.68 6.86
N LEU A 130 -6.49 -6.40 5.86
CA LEU A 130 -5.13 -6.98 5.87
C LEU A 130 -4.01 -6.04 5.38
N VAL A 131 -4.33 -4.86 4.82
CA VAL A 131 -3.35 -4.08 4.04
C VAL A 131 -2.53 -3.15 4.94
N ASN A 132 -3.18 -2.30 5.72
CA ASN A 132 -2.50 -1.27 6.51
C ASN A 132 -3.26 -0.97 7.82
N ILE A 133 -2.64 -0.14 8.66
CA ILE A 133 -3.21 0.45 9.87
C ILE A 133 -2.81 1.93 9.93
N TYR A 134 -3.72 2.82 10.29
CA TYR A 134 -3.44 4.25 10.42
C TYR A 134 -4.24 4.94 11.54
N PRO A 135 -3.73 6.05 12.11
CA PRO A 135 -4.43 6.81 13.14
C PRO A 135 -5.48 7.76 12.56
N VAL A 136 -6.58 7.95 13.29
CA VAL A 136 -7.57 9.01 13.09
C VAL A 136 -7.95 9.56 14.47
N GLY A 137 -7.53 10.79 14.77
CA GLY A 137 -7.65 11.32 16.14
C GLY A 137 -6.85 10.48 17.14
N GLU A 138 -7.50 10.00 18.19
CA GLU A 138 -6.90 9.12 19.21
C GLU A 138 -7.04 7.62 18.86
N ASP A 139 -7.75 7.29 17.78
CA ASP A 139 -8.09 5.93 17.38
C ASP A 139 -7.19 5.39 16.28
N TYR A 140 -7.14 4.06 16.14
CA TYR A 140 -6.41 3.37 15.09
C TYR A 140 -7.34 2.46 14.28
N TYR A 141 -7.18 2.49 12.96
CA TYR A 141 -8.02 1.75 12.02
C TYR A 141 -7.15 0.89 11.12
N ALA A 142 -7.37 -0.42 11.15
CA ALA A 142 -6.89 -1.34 10.12
C ALA A 142 -7.77 -1.20 8.87
N CYS A 143 -7.21 -1.38 7.69
CA CYS A 143 -7.94 -1.21 6.44
C CYS A 143 -7.53 -2.17 5.32
N THR A 144 -8.45 -2.31 4.38
CA THR A 144 -8.21 -2.76 3.01
C THR A 144 -8.56 -1.60 2.06
N GLU A 145 -8.97 -1.88 0.83
CA GLU A 145 -9.29 -0.85 -0.18
C GLU A 145 -10.80 -0.67 -0.44
N THR A 146 -11.65 -1.22 0.44
CA THR A 146 -13.10 -1.10 0.37
C THR A 146 -13.61 0.08 1.21
N ASN A 147 -14.92 0.19 1.38
CA ASN A 147 -15.55 1.17 2.26
C ASN A 147 -15.46 0.78 3.75
N PHE A 148 -15.09 -0.45 4.07
CA PHE A 148 -15.00 -0.92 5.46
C PHE A 148 -13.59 -0.77 6.02
N ILE A 149 -13.50 -0.07 7.15
CA ILE A 149 -12.28 0.00 7.98
C ILE A 149 -12.60 -0.53 9.38
N THR A 150 -11.61 -1.09 10.06
CA THR A 150 -11.80 -1.76 11.35
C THR A 150 -11.02 -1.06 12.44
N LYS A 151 -11.71 -0.45 13.40
CA LYS A 151 -11.08 0.13 14.59
C LYS A 151 -10.47 -0.98 15.45
N ILE A 152 -9.22 -0.79 15.86
CA ILE A 152 -8.46 -1.73 16.69
C ILE A 152 -7.90 -1.03 17.92
N ASN A 153 -7.66 -1.80 18.98
CA ASN A 153 -6.91 -1.35 20.14
C ASN A 153 -5.40 -1.54 19.86
N PRO A 154 -4.59 -0.46 19.77
CA PRO A 154 -3.16 -0.59 19.43
C PRO A 154 -2.34 -1.27 20.54
N GLU A 155 -2.86 -1.36 21.76
CA GLU A 155 -2.17 -1.97 22.89
C GLU A 155 -2.43 -3.47 23.01
N THR A 156 -3.69 -3.89 22.89
CA THR A 156 -4.14 -5.27 23.08
C THR A 156 -4.33 -6.05 21.76
N LEU A 157 -4.34 -5.35 20.63
CA LEU A 157 -4.67 -5.87 19.29
C LEU A 157 -6.10 -6.39 19.16
N GLU A 158 -6.98 -6.00 20.08
CA GLU A 158 -8.40 -6.35 20.02
C GLU A 158 -9.13 -5.54 18.97
N THR A 159 -10.09 -6.18 18.29
CA THR A 159 -11.01 -5.52 17.37
C THR A 159 -12.11 -4.80 18.15
N ILE A 160 -12.34 -3.53 17.83
CA ILE A 160 -13.30 -2.67 18.54
C ILE A 160 -14.60 -2.51 17.76
N LYS A 161 -14.53 -1.97 16.53
CA LYS A 161 -15.71 -1.73 15.68
C LYS A 161 -15.36 -1.76 14.20
N GLN A 162 -16.28 -2.23 13.38
CA GLN A 162 -16.28 -1.97 11.93
C GLN A 162 -16.86 -0.56 11.68
N VAL A 163 -16.35 0.15 10.69
CA VAL A 163 -16.86 1.44 10.23
C VAL A 163 -17.04 1.40 8.72
N ASP A 164 -18.24 1.71 8.27
CA ASP A 164 -18.57 1.91 6.86
C ASP A 164 -18.42 3.40 6.50
N LEU A 165 -17.44 3.71 5.64
CA LEU A 165 -17.17 5.07 5.17
C LEU A 165 -18.34 5.66 4.34
N CYS A 166 -19.14 4.81 3.70
CA CYS A 166 -20.30 5.26 2.91
C CYS A 166 -21.37 5.96 3.76
N ASN A 167 -21.38 5.71 5.08
CA ASN A 167 -22.30 6.37 6.01
C ASN A 167 -21.94 7.85 6.24
N TYR A 168 -20.72 8.28 5.89
CA TYR A 168 -20.21 9.62 6.18
C TYR A 168 -19.88 10.41 4.93
N VAL A 169 -19.35 9.75 3.89
CA VAL A 169 -18.87 10.40 2.67
C VAL A 169 -19.26 9.60 1.42
N SER A 170 -19.48 10.32 0.32
CA SER A 170 -19.84 9.72 -0.96
C SER A 170 -18.61 9.16 -1.69
N VAL A 171 -18.20 7.96 -1.30
CA VAL A 171 -17.16 7.14 -1.95
C VAL A 171 -17.61 5.67 -1.95
N ASN A 172 -17.13 4.89 -2.91
CA ASN A 172 -17.39 3.44 -2.98
C ASN A 172 -16.36 2.62 -2.17
N GLY A 173 -15.21 3.21 -1.89
CA GLY A 173 -14.08 2.65 -1.14
C GLY A 173 -13.01 3.72 -1.02
N ALA A 174 -11.97 3.45 -0.24
CA ALA A 174 -10.84 4.36 -0.08
C ALA A 174 -9.53 3.56 -0.06
N THR A 175 -8.41 4.20 -0.42
CA THR A 175 -7.12 3.49 -0.43
C THR A 175 -6.66 3.11 0.99
N ALA A 176 -5.76 2.13 1.07
CA ALA A 176 -5.05 1.81 2.30
C ALA A 176 -3.86 2.76 2.60
N HIS A 177 -3.70 3.82 1.80
CA HIS A 177 -2.59 4.77 1.87
C HIS A 177 -3.07 6.21 2.08
N PRO A 178 -3.79 6.50 3.18
CA PRO A 178 -4.13 7.88 3.50
C PRO A 178 -2.88 8.70 3.83
N HIS A 179 -2.87 9.96 3.40
CA HIS A 179 -1.89 10.93 3.85
C HIS A 179 -2.34 11.55 5.17
N ILE A 180 -1.45 11.57 6.15
CA ILE A 180 -1.69 12.16 7.46
C ILE A 180 -0.80 13.38 7.63
N GLU A 181 -1.40 14.54 7.91
CA GLU A 181 -0.66 15.76 8.21
C GLU A 181 -0.18 15.78 9.67
N SER A 182 0.77 16.66 9.98
CA SER A 182 1.36 16.77 11.32
C SER A 182 0.35 17.17 12.41
N ASP A 183 -0.77 17.78 12.03
CA ASP A 183 -1.86 18.13 12.96
C ASP A 183 -2.85 16.99 13.20
N GLY A 184 -2.70 15.86 12.49
CA GLY A 184 -3.61 14.72 12.54
C GLY A 184 -4.73 14.74 11.50
N THR A 185 -4.78 15.74 10.60
CA THR A 185 -5.70 15.72 9.46
C THR A 185 -5.38 14.54 8.55
N VAL A 186 -6.40 13.78 8.16
CA VAL A 186 -6.26 12.63 7.26
C VAL A 186 -6.88 12.95 5.91
N TYR A 187 -6.14 12.73 4.83
CA TYR A 187 -6.59 12.80 3.45
C TYR A 187 -6.56 11.41 2.81
N ASN A 188 -7.61 11.06 2.07
CA ASN A 188 -7.66 9.82 1.30
C ASN A 188 -8.36 10.05 -0.05
N ILE A 189 -8.21 9.12 -0.99
CA ILE A 189 -8.88 9.14 -2.30
C ILE A 189 -9.74 7.89 -2.46
N GLY A 190 -10.88 8.04 -3.13
CA GLY A 190 -11.81 6.95 -3.38
C GLY A 190 -12.64 7.16 -4.64
N ASN A 191 -13.02 6.06 -5.29
CA ASN A 191 -13.95 6.08 -6.42
C ASN A 191 -15.32 6.60 -5.97
N CYS A 192 -16.02 7.34 -6.83
CA CYS A 192 -17.38 7.80 -6.55
C CYS A 192 -18.22 7.91 -7.83
N PHE A 193 -19.54 7.98 -7.65
CA PHE A 193 -20.44 8.40 -8.71
C PHE A 193 -20.38 9.94 -8.85
N GLY A 194 -19.85 10.40 -9.98
CA GLY A 194 -19.82 11.80 -10.36
C GLY A 194 -21.17 12.30 -10.86
N LYS A 195 -21.24 13.61 -11.16
CA LYS A 195 -22.44 14.23 -11.75
C LYS A 195 -22.67 13.72 -13.18
N ASN A 196 -23.91 13.76 -13.67
CA ASN A 196 -24.29 13.40 -15.04
C ASN A 196 -24.00 11.92 -15.42
N PHE A 197 -24.22 10.99 -14.48
CA PHE A 197 -24.02 9.55 -14.72
C PHE A 197 -22.60 9.25 -15.23
N SER A 198 -21.59 9.71 -14.49
CA SER A 198 -20.18 9.38 -14.72
C SER A 198 -19.55 8.85 -13.45
N ILE A 199 -18.37 8.22 -13.58
CA ILE A 199 -17.49 7.92 -12.46
C ILE A 199 -16.46 9.05 -12.28
N ALA A 200 -16.02 9.25 -11.04
CA ALA A 200 -15.01 10.22 -10.65
C ALA A 200 -14.24 9.70 -9.42
N TYR A 201 -13.29 10.50 -8.93
CA TYR A 201 -12.53 10.20 -7.70
C TYR A 201 -12.66 11.36 -6.72
N ASN A 202 -13.18 11.09 -5.52
CA ASN A 202 -13.30 12.09 -4.46
C ASN A 202 -12.09 12.03 -3.54
N ILE A 203 -11.56 13.20 -3.18
CA ILE A 203 -10.65 13.36 -2.05
C ILE A 203 -11.49 13.54 -0.78
N VAL A 204 -11.34 12.61 0.14
CA VAL A 204 -11.92 12.65 1.48
C VAL A 204 -10.93 13.32 2.42
N LYS A 205 -11.44 14.19 3.30
CA LYS A 205 -10.71 14.77 4.41
C LYS A 205 -11.42 14.44 5.72
N ILE A 206 -10.67 13.92 6.68
CA ILE A 206 -11.09 13.72 8.06
C ILE A 206 -10.31 14.71 8.92
N PRO A 207 -10.97 15.61 9.67
CA PRO A 207 -10.27 16.58 10.50
C PRO A 207 -9.56 15.90 11.68
N PRO A 208 -8.62 16.57 12.36
CA PRO A 208 -8.07 16.06 13.60
C PRO A 208 -9.13 16.10 14.71
N LEU A 209 -8.88 15.39 15.81
CA LEU A 209 -9.75 15.41 16.98
C LEU A 209 -9.88 16.84 17.53
N GLN A 210 -11.11 17.29 17.72
CA GLN A 210 -11.43 18.63 18.20
C GLN A 210 -11.72 18.62 19.71
N ALA A 211 -11.86 19.81 20.30
CA ALA A 211 -12.11 19.99 21.73
C ALA A 211 -13.43 19.36 22.22
N ASP A 212 -14.40 19.18 21.33
CA ASP A 212 -15.68 18.51 21.63
C ASP A 212 -15.54 16.99 21.80
N LYS A 213 -14.37 16.40 21.49
CA LYS A 213 -14.06 14.97 21.60
C LYS A 213 -14.99 14.04 20.80
N GLU A 214 -15.76 14.59 19.87
CA GLU A 214 -16.60 13.81 18.96
C GLU A 214 -15.76 13.07 17.92
N ASP A 215 -16.26 11.90 17.46
CA ASP A 215 -15.57 11.04 16.48
C ASP A 215 -15.23 11.85 15.20
N PRO A 216 -13.93 12.02 14.85
CA PRO A 216 -13.55 12.81 13.68
C PRO A 216 -14.13 12.28 12.37
N ILE A 217 -14.41 10.97 12.27
CA ILE A 217 -15.01 10.36 11.08
C ILE A 217 -16.40 10.95 10.80
N SER A 218 -17.16 11.30 11.84
CA SER A 218 -18.48 11.94 11.69
C SER A 218 -18.41 13.31 11.01
N LYS A 219 -17.21 13.93 10.97
CA LYS A 219 -16.94 15.24 10.38
C LYS A 219 -16.19 15.13 9.06
N SER A 220 -16.20 13.95 8.43
CA SER A 220 -15.57 13.72 7.13
C SER A 220 -16.24 14.57 6.04
N GLU A 221 -15.44 15.14 5.15
CA GLU A 221 -15.93 15.94 4.02
C GLU A 221 -15.21 15.60 2.72
N VAL A 222 -15.87 15.85 1.57
CA VAL A 222 -15.24 15.79 0.25
C VAL A 222 -14.58 17.14 -0.06
N VAL A 223 -13.29 17.13 -0.35
CA VAL A 223 -12.50 18.34 -0.61
C VAL A 223 -12.54 18.73 -2.08
N VAL A 224 -12.24 17.79 -2.97
CA VAL A 224 -12.18 18.01 -4.41
C VAL A 224 -12.50 16.70 -5.13
N GLN A 225 -13.00 16.81 -6.36
CA GLN A 225 -13.29 15.67 -7.22
C GLN A 225 -12.42 15.72 -8.47
N PHE A 226 -11.72 14.63 -8.75
CA PHE A 226 -10.97 14.43 -9.99
C PHE A 226 -11.87 13.76 -11.05
N PRO A 227 -11.75 14.16 -12.32
CA PRO A 227 -12.46 13.50 -13.41
C PRO A 227 -11.87 12.10 -13.67
N CYS A 228 -12.66 11.26 -14.32
CA CYS A 228 -12.22 9.96 -14.82
C CYS A 228 -12.04 10.01 -16.34
N SER A 229 -11.01 9.33 -16.85
CA SER A 229 -10.75 9.25 -18.28
C SER A 229 -11.79 8.45 -19.05
N ASP A 230 -12.42 7.47 -18.39
CA ASP A 230 -13.53 6.67 -18.93
C ASP A 230 -14.78 6.89 -18.07
N ARG A 231 -15.92 7.13 -18.73
CA ARG A 231 -17.18 7.47 -18.06
C ARG A 231 -17.67 6.40 -17.09
N PHE A 232 -17.39 5.12 -17.36
CA PHE A 232 -17.94 3.98 -16.59
C PHE A 232 -16.87 3.05 -16.03
N LYS A 233 -15.59 3.35 -16.24
CA LYS A 233 -14.47 2.53 -15.81
C LYS A 233 -13.45 3.35 -15.03
N PRO A 234 -13.55 3.43 -13.69
CA PRO A 234 -12.49 4.02 -12.90
C PRO A 234 -11.21 3.22 -13.08
N SER A 235 -10.07 3.90 -12.99
CA SER A 235 -8.78 3.25 -12.80
C SER A 235 -8.65 2.70 -11.40
N TYR A 236 -7.82 1.68 -11.25
CA TYR A 236 -7.31 1.26 -9.96
C TYR A 236 -6.47 2.39 -9.34
N VAL A 237 -6.70 2.69 -8.07
CA VAL A 237 -5.98 3.71 -7.31
C VAL A 237 -5.53 3.10 -6.00
N HIS A 238 -4.21 2.97 -5.82
CA HIS A 238 -3.61 2.40 -4.61
C HIS A 238 -3.08 3.48 -3.66
N SER A 239 -2.57 4.60 -4.18
CA SER A 239 -2.13 5.75 -3.40
C SER A 239 -2.24 7.04 -4.23
N PHE A 240 -1.97 8.18 -3.61
CA PHE A 240 -1.93 9.50 -4.25
C PHE A 240 -0.80 10.34 -3.63
N GLY A 241 -0.48 11.51 -4.20
CA GLY A 241 0.53 12.43 -3.68
C GLY A 241 -0.10 13.65 -2.98
N LEU A 242 0.54 14.13 -1.91
CA LEU A 242 0.10 15.31 -1.16
C LEU A 242 1.26 16.24 -0.85
N THR A 243 1.04 17.54 -1.02
CA THR A 243 1.94 18.64 -0.64
C THR A 243 1.17 19.68 0.20
N PRO A 244 1.83 20.69 0.78
CA PRO A 244 1.14 21.76 1.48
C PRO A 244 0.06 22.48 0.66
N ASN A 245 0.25 22.62 -0.66
CA ASN A 245 -0.68 23.36 -1.52
C ASN A 245 -1.41 22.52 -2.58
N TYR A 246 -0.91 21.33 -2.93
CA TYR A 246 -1.44 20.52 -4.03
C TYR A 246 -1.69 19.07 -3.66
N ILE A 247 -2.68 18.48 -4.33
CA ILE A 247 -2.97 17.05 -4.35
C ILE A 247 -2.66 16.53 -5.75
N VAL A 248 -1.93 15.43 -5.87
CA VAL A 248 -1.55 14.80 -7.13
C VAL A 248 -2.19 13.42 -7.22
N PHE A 249 -2.93 13.17 -8.29
CA PHE A 249 -3.56 11.88 -8.57
C PHE A 249 -3.03 11.34 -9.90
N VAL A 250 -2.63 10.07 -9.93
CA VAL A 250 -2.13 9.39 -11.13
C VAL A 250 -3.14 8.34 -11.58
N GLU A 251 -3.76 8.57 -12.72
CA GLU A 251 -4.77 7.69 -13.31
C GLU A 251 -4.10 6.71 -14.30
N THR A 252 -3.99 5.45 -13.89
CA THR A 252 -3.30 4.38 -14.61
C THR A 252 -4.19 3.71 -15.68
N PRO A 253 -3.64 2.93 -16.63
CA PRO A 253 -4.44 2.19 -17.61
C PRO A 253 -5.15 0.97 -17.04
N VAL A 254 -4.91 0.58 -15.78
CA VAL A 254 -5.62 -0.55 -15.13
C VAL A 254 -7.00 -0.07 -14.71
N LYS A 255 -8.03 -0.56 -15.36
CA LYS A 255 -9.43 -0.14 -15.24
C LYS A 255 -10.28 -1.19 -14.54
N ILE A 256 -11.27 -0.73 -13.78
CA ILE A 256 -12.29 -1.57 -13.15
C ILE A 256 -13.55 -1.52 -14.02
N ASN A 257 -13.92 -2.68 -14.57
CA ASN A 257 -15.12 -2.82 -15.37
C ASN A 257 -16.34 -3.06 -14.46
N LEU A 258 -17.02 -1.96 -14.09
CA LEU A 258 -18.19 -2.00 -13.22
C LEU A 258 -19.36 -2.83 -13.77
N PHE A 259 -19.47 -2.96 -15.10
CA PHE A 259 -20.48 -3.84 -15.70
C PHE A 259 -20.22 -5.30 -15.38
N LYS A 260 -18.95 -5.74 -15.44
CA LYS A 260 -18.58 -7.09 -14.98
C LYS A 260 -18.84 -7.26 -13.50
N PHE A 261 -18.47 -6.28 -12.68
CA PHE A 261 -18.71 -6.32 -11.23
C PHE A 261 -20.19 -6.58 -10.89
N LEU A 262 -21.11 -5.85 -11.52
CA LEU A 262 -22.55 -5.98 -11.24
C LEU A 262 -23.19 -7.22 -11.89
N SER A 263 -22.79 -7.60 -13.11
CA SER A 263 -23.39 -8.72 -13.85
C SER A 263 -22.88 -10.09 -13.43
N SER A 264 -21.59 -10.21 -13.10
CA SER A 264 -20.97 -11.50 -12.77
C SER A 264 -21.33 -11.97 -11.37
N TRP A 265 -21.49 -11.01 -10.44
CA TRP A 265 -21.90 -11.28 -9.06
C TRP A 265 -23.28 -11.94 -8.99
N SER A 266 -24.21 -11.51 -9.84
CA SER A 266 -25.53 -12.12 -9.93
C SER A 266 -25.48 -13.48 -10.63
N LEU A 267 -24.85 -13.61 -11.80
CA LEU A 267 -25.10 -14.79 -12.64
C LEU A 267 -24.15 -15.98 -12.41
N TRP A 268 -22.86 -15.76 -12.15
CA TRP A 268 -21.84 -16.82 -12.31
C TRP A 268 -20.90 -16.99 -11.11
N GLY A 269 -20.88 -16.03 -10.17
CA GLY A 269 -19.88 -15.95 -9.10
C GLY A 269 -18.56 -15.41 -9.66
N ALA A 270 -18.15 -14.24 -9.22
CA ALA A 270 -16.91 -13.59 -9.63
C ALA A 270 -16.23 -12.95 -8.42
N ASN A 271 -14.94 -12.67 -8.54
CA ASN A 271 -14.16 -11.91 -7.56
C ASN A 271 -13.77 -10.53 -8.12
N TYR A 272 -13.03 -9.75 -7.35
CA TYR A 272 -12.62 -8.41 -7.76
C TYR A 272 -11.60 -8.45 -8.92
N MET A 273 -10.68 -9.41 -8.94
CA MET A 273 -9.70 -9.58 -10.02
C MET A 273 -10.37 -9.71 -11.40
N ASP A 274 -11.47 -10.45 -11.50
CA ASP A 274 -12.21 -10.67 -12.76
C ASP A 274 -12.76 -9.37 -13.39
N CYS A 275 -12.87 -8.33 -12.57
CA CYS A 275 -13.38 -7.02 -12.98
C CYS A 275 -12.29 -6.09 -13.52
N PHE A 276 -11.00 -6.42 -13.36
CA PHE A 276 -9.92 -5.60 -13.91
C PHE A 276 -9.70 -5.86 -15.40
N GLU A 277 -9.36 -4.81 -16.13
CA GLU A 277 -8.91 -4.84 -17.51
C GLU A 277 -7.89 -3.72 -17.76
N SER A 278 -7.12 -3.82 -18.85
CA SER A 278 -6.11 -2.83 -19.18
C SER A 278 -6.53 -2.03 -20.41
N ASN A 279 -6.49 -0.70 -20.33
CA ASN A 279 -6.67 0.17 -21.47
C ASN A 279 -5.32 0.36 -22.21
N GLU A 280 -5.20 -0.24 -23.39
CA GLU A 280 -3.93 -0.30 -24.14
C GLU A 280 -3.48 1.06 -24.72
N THR A 281 -4.39 2.01 -24.93
CA THR A 281 -4.12 3.25 -25.68
C THR A 281 -4.12 4.52 -24.82
N MET A 282 -4.63 4.44 -23.59
CA MET A 282 -4.78 5.61 -22.71
C MET A 282 -3.45 6.23 -22.25
N GLY A 283 -2.40 5.42 -22.10
CA GLY A 283 -1.21 5.82 -21.34
C GLY A 283 -1.52 5.98 -19.85
N VAL A 284 -0.83 6.92 -19.21
CA VAL A 284 -1.12 7.37 -17.83
C VAL A 284 -1.47 8.85 -17.86
N TRP A 285 -2.50 9.23 -17.11
CA TRP A 285 -2.94 10.63 -16.96
C TRP A 285 -2.60 11.10 -15.56
N LEU A 286 -1.91 12.24 -15.43
CA LEU A 286 -1.64 12.82 -14.12
C LEU A 286 -2.53 14.03 -13.92
N HIS A 287 -3.07 14.16 -12.72
CA HIS A 287 -4.05 15.16 -12.34
C HIS A 287 -3.54 15.94 -11.13
N ILE A 288 -3.82 17.24 -11.09
CA ILE A 288 -3.46 18.11 -9.96
C ILE A 288 -4.72 18.82 -9.47
N ALA A 289 -4.84 18.96 -8.15
CA ALA A 289 -5.79 19.87 -7.54
C ALA A 289 -5.08 20.81 -6.56
N ASP A 290 -5.53 22.06 -6.52
CA ASP A 290 -5.19 22.99 -5.45
C ASP A 290 -5.93 22.59 -4.18
N LYS A 291 -5.17 22.18 -3.17
CA LYS A 291 -5.65 21.69 -1.89
C LYS A 291 -6.39 22.78 -1.10
N LYS A 292 -5.83 23.99 -1.07
CA LYS A 292 -6.33 25.11 -0.26
C LYS A 292 -7.59 25.72 -0.89
N ARG A 293 -7.57 25.93 -2.21
CA ARG A 293 -8.70 26.46 -2.98
C ARG A 293 -9.74 25.39 -3.32
N ARG A 294 -9.47 24.12 -3.00
CA ARG A 294 -10.36 22.97 -3.24
C ARG A 294 -10.77 22.84 -4.71
N LYS A 295 -9.80 22.99 -5.62
CA LYS A 295 -10.06 23.16 -7.06
C LYS A 295 -9.19 22.26 -7.91
N TYR A 296 -9.82 21.43 -8.74
CA TYR A 296 -9.14 20.69 -9.81
C TYR A 296 -8.51 21.66 -10.82
N LEU A 297 -7.25 21.43 -11.16
CA LEU A 297 -6.50 22.18 -12.17
C LEU A 297 -6.52 21.41 -13.48
N ASN A 298 -7.14 21.99 -14.51
CA ASN A 298 -7.41 21.31 -15.78
C ASN A 298 -6.18 21.26 -16.72
N ASN A 299 -5.06 20.78 -16.21
CA ASN A 299 -3.81 20.59 -16.94
C ASN A 299 -3.73 19.13 -17.40
N LYS A 300 -3.60 18.89 -18.71
CA LYS A 300 -3.71 17.55 -19.30
C LYS A 300 -2.34 16.86 -19.38
N TYR A 301 -1.76 16.50 -18.24
CA TYR A 301 -0.50 15.76 -18.22
C TYR A 301 -0.68 14.31 -18.68
N ARG A 302 0.20 13.83 -19.56
CA ARG A 302 0.17 12.50 -20.18
C ARG A 302 1.57 11.89 -20.22
N THR A 303 1.66 10.57 -20.12
CA THR A 303 2.91 9.82 -20.29
C THR A 303 2.61 8.40 -20.75
N SER A 304 3.65 7.66 -21.15
CA SER A 304 3.60 6.24 -21.45
C SER A 304 3.03 5.38 -20.31
N SER A 305 2.46 4.22 -20.66
CA SER A 305 1.78 3.31 -19.73
C SER A 305 2.68 2.69 -18.66
N PHE A 306 2.22 2.75 -17.41
CA PHE A 306 2.77 1.99 -16.29
C PHE A 306 1.67 1.69 -15.25
N ASN A 307 1.88 0.68 -14.41
CA ASN A 307 1.13 0.51 -13.16
C ASN A 307 1.80 1.31 -12.05
N LEU A 308 1.00 1.81 -11.11
CA LEU A 308 1.46 2.52 -9.92
C LEU A 308 0.74 1.96 -8.70
N PHE A 309 1.52 1.54 -7.72
CA PHE A 309 1.02 1.19 -6.39
C PHE A 309 1.39 2.31 -5.42
N HIS A 310 2.68 2.59 -5.25
CA HIS A 310 3.17 3.51 -4.24
C HIS A 310 3.77 4.79 -4.84
N HIS A 311 3.23 5.93 -4.42
CA HIS A 311 3.98 7.17 -4.38
C HIS A 311 5.12 7.06 -3.35
N ILE A 312 6.29 7.62 -3.66
CA ILE A 312 7.40 7.72 -2.69
C ILE A 312 7.25 9.00 -1.89
N ASN A 313 7.26 10.14 -2.59
CA ASN A 313 7.00 11.46 -2.04
C ASN A 313 6.55 12.40 -3.15
N THR A 314 6.02 13.55 -2.78
CA THR A 314 5.67 14.62 -3.71
C THR A 314 5.98 15.95 -3.05
N TYR A 315 6.54 16.91 -3.78
CA TYR A 315 6.83 18.24 -3.23
C TYR A 315 6.83 19.35 -4.27
N GLU A 316 6.79 20.58 -3.78
CA GLU A 316 6.82 21.80 -4.58
C GLU A 316 8.26 22.31 -4.72
N ASP A 317 8.71 22.61 -5.94
CA ASP A 317 9.97 23.28 -6.25
C ASP A 317 9.71 24.40 -7.25
N ASN A 318 9.72 25.64 -6.76
CA ASN A 318 9.28 26.82 -7.52
C ASN A 318 7.88 26.59 -8.13
N GLU A 319 7.73 26.79 -9.44
CA GLU A 319 6.46 26.60 -10.18
C GLU A 319 6.30 25.15 -10.71
N PHE A 320 6.90 24.16 -10.04
CA PHE A 320 6.84 22.76 -10.43
C PHE A 320 6.45 21.86 -9.26
N LEU A 321 5.78 20.74 -9.57
CA LEU A 321 5.64 19.60 -8.66
C LEU A 321 6.62 18.51 -9.04
N ILE A 322 7.39 18.05 -8.05
CA ILE A 322 8.26 16.89 -8.15
C ILE A 322 7.50 15.68 -7.62
N VAL A 323 7.34 14.64 -8.44
CA VAL A 323 6.50 13.47 -8.15
C VAL A 323 7.35 12.20 -8.33
N ASP A 324 7.72 11.58 -7.21
CA ASP A 324 8.56 10.38 -7.20
C ASP A 324 7.70 9.12 -6.98
N LEU A 325 7.87 8.12 -7.86
CA LEU A 325 6.95 6.98 -8.01
C LEU A 325 7.69 5.64 -8.09
N CYS A 326 7.11 4.59 -7.49
CA CYS A 326 7.43 3.20 -7.78
C CYS A 326 6.57 2.70 -8.95
N CYS A 327 7.12 2.68 -10.17
CA CYS A 327 6.38 2.33 -11.38
C CYS A 327 6.68 0.90 -11.84
N TRP A 328 5.71 0.29 -12.52
CA TRP A 328 5.89 -0.95 -13.27
C TRP A 328 5.55 -0.75 -14.75
N LYS A 329 6.55 -0.84 -15.62
CA LYS A 329 6.44 -0.53 -17.06
C LYS A 329 5.45 -1.46 -17.77
N GLY A 330 4.50 -0.86 -18.48
CA GLY A 330 3.45 -1.59 -19.20
C GLY A 330 2.07 -1.41 -18.56
N PHE A 331 1.03 -1.85 -19.27
CA PHE A 331 -0.37 -1.71 -18.84
C PHE A 331 -0.96 -3.00 -18.27
N GLU A 332 -0.30 -4.15 -18.45
CA GLU A 332 -0.73 -5.41 -17.84
C GLU A 332 -0.74 -5.28 -16.32
N PHE A 333 -1.81 -5.74 -15.67
CA PHE A 333 -1.96 -5.60 -14.24
C PHE A 333 -0.97 -6.50 -13.48
N VAL A 334 -0.12 -5.89 -12.65
CA VAL A 334 0.93 -6.62 -11.92
C VAL A 334 0.35 -7.67 -10.96
N TYR A 335 -0.85 -7.46 -10.42
CA TYR A 335 -1.45 -8.41 -9.48
C TYR A 335 -1.76 -9.77 -10.13
N ASN A 336 -1.82 -9.89 -11.47
CA ASN A 336 -1.90 -11.18 -12.16
C ASN A 336 -0.75 -12.14 -11.78
N TYR A 337 0.39 -11.61 -11.33
CA TYR A 337 1.57 -12.38 -10.94
C TYR A 337 1.61 -12.72 -9.45
N LEU A 338 0.62 -12.29 -8.65
CA LEU A 338 0.61 -12.39 -7.18
C LEU A 338 -0.37 -13.44 -6.63
N TYR A 339 -0.75 -14.41 -7.46
CA TYR A 339 -1.45 -15.61 -6.97
C TYR A 339 -0.51 -16.46 -6.09
N LEU A 340 -1.03 -16.95 -4.96
CA LEU A 340 -0.28 -17.74 -3.98
C LEU A 340 0.32 -19.01 -4.61
N ALA A 341 -0.39 -19.63 -5.57
CA ALA A 341 0.14 -20.76 -6.31
C ALA A 341 1.47 -20.43 -6.99
N ASN A 342 1.56 -19.27 -7.67
CA ASN A 342 2.76 -18.82 -8.35
C ASN A 342 3.86 -18.40 -7.35
N LEU A 343 3.48 -17.73 -6.26
CA LEU A 343 4.43 -17.25 -5.24
C LEU A 343 5.00 -18.39 -4.38
N ARG A 344 4.33 -19.55 -4.33
CA ARG A 344 4.78 -20.77 -3.62
C ARG A 344 5.53 -21.75 -4.52
N GLU A 345 5.70 -21.45 -5.82
CA GLU A 345 6.50 -22.25 -6.74
C GLU A 345 7.97 -22.36 -6.30
N ASN A 346 8.71 -23.28 -6.90
CA ASN A 346 10.17 -23.31 -6.75
C ASN A 346 10.83 -22.14 -7.51
N TRP A 347 12.06 -21.83 -7.15
CA TRP A 347 12.70 -20.58 -7.54
C TRP A 347 12.88 -20.41 -9.06
N GLU A 348 13.17 -21.49 -9.79
CA GLU A 348 13.29 -21.43 -11.26
C GLU A 348 11.95 -21.09 -11.93
N GLU A 349 10.86 -21.67 -11.44
CA GLU A 349 9.50 -21.42 -11.89
C GLU A 349 9.05 -19.99 -11.56
N VAL A 350 9.35 -19.49 -10.35
CA VAL A 350 9.08 -18.09 -9.96
C VAL A 350 9.76 -17.12 -10.95
N LYS A 351 11.06 -17.31 -11.22
CA LYS A 351 11.78 -16.49 -12.21
C LYS A 351 11.14 -16.58 -13.60
N LYS A 352 10.78 -17.79 -14.04
CA LYS A 352 10.18 -18.03 -15.36
C LYS A 352 8.83 -17.32 -15.50
N ASN A 353 7.97 -17.42 -14.49
CA ASN A 353 6.65 -16.80 -14.46
C ASN A 353 6.78 -15.27 -14.54
N ALA A 354 7.75 -14.71 -13.82
CA ALA A 354 8.01 -13.28 -13.80
C ALA A 354 8.75 -12.74 -15.03
N ARG A 355 9.08 -13.53 -16.08
CA ARG A 355 9.81 -13.04 -17.29
C ARG A 355 9.01 -12.10 -18.18
N LYS A 356 7.69 -12.24 -18.21
CA LYS A 356 6.80 -11.37 -19.02
C LYS A 356 6.15 -10.27 -18.21
N ALA A 357 6.31 -10.29 -16.90
CA ALA A 357 5.76 -9.27 -16.02
C ALA A 357 6.24 -7.85 -16.41
N PRO A 358 5.43 -6.83 -16.09
CA PRO A 358 5.89 -5.45 -16.07
C PRO A 358 7.24 -5.30 -15.36
N GLN A 359 8.11 -4.45 -15.89
CA GLN A 359 9.45 -4.24 -15.34
C GLN A 359 9.40 -3.09 -14.32
N PRO A 360 9.86 -3.28 -13.07
CA PRO A 360 9.86 -2.20 -12.08
C PRO A 360 10.91 -1.13 -12.40
N GLU A 361 10.59 0.13 -12.08
CA GLU A 361 11.47 1.30 -12.20
C GLU A 361 10.98 2.44 -11.29
N VAL A 362 11.90 3.07 -10.55
CA VAL A 362 11.61 4.30 -9.79
C VAL A 362 11.78 5.51 -10.70
N ARG A 363 10.74 6.35 -10.75
CA ARG A 363 10.66 7.48 -11.67
C ARG A 363 10.32 8.77 -10.95
N ARG A 364 11.04 9.83 -11.29
CA ARG A 364 10.71 11.22 -10.97
C ARG A 364 10.04 11.88 -12.17
N TYR A 365 8.79 12.29 -11.99
CA TYR A 365 8.08 13.15 -12.91
C TYR A 365 8.09 14.59 -12.40
N VAL A 366 8.17 15.57 -13.31
CA VAL A 366 8.19 17.00 -12.97
C VAL A 366 7.08 17.71 -13.72
N LEU A 367 6.09 18.24 -12.99
CA LEU A 367 4.87 18.80 -13.55
C LEU A 367 4.90 20.33 -13.43
N PRO A 368 4.96 21.09 -14.55
CA PRO A 368 4.89 22.55 -14.52
C PRO A 368 3.50 23.02 -14.10
N LEU A 369 3.40 23.92 -13.12
CA LEU A 369 2.14 24.47 -12.62
C LEU A 369 1.60 25.60 -13.52
N ASN A 370 2.49 26.44 -14.03
CA ASN A 370 2.16 27.53 -14.94
C ASN A 370 2.48 27.14 -16.39
N ILE A 371 1.49 27.22 -17.27
CA ILE A 371 1.61 26.82 -18.68
C ILE A 371 1.31 28.03 -19.55
N ASP A 372 2.29 28.46 -20.34
CA ASP A 372 2.13 29.51 -21.35
C ASP A 372 2.03 28.88 -22.76
N LYS A 373 1.00 29.28 -23.52
CA LYS A 373 0.82 28.82 -24.90
C LYS A 373 1.96 29.25 -25.81
N ALA A 374 2.69 30.31 -25.47
CA ALA A 374 3.88 30.76 -26.20
C ALA A 374 5.02 29.71 -26.21
N ASP A 375 5.00 28.76 -25.28
CA ASP A 375 5.99 27.69 -25.14
C ASP A 375 5.56 26.35 -25.73
N THR A 376 4.49 26.34 -26.54
CA THR A 376 4.07 25.16 -27.31
C THR A 376 5.24 24.57 -28.11
N GLY A 377 5.45 23.26 -27.98
CA GLY A 377 6.52 22.51 -28.63
C GLY A 377 7.86 22.52 -27.88
N LYS A 378 7.96 23.20 -26.74
CA LYS A 378 9.19 23.25 -25.92
C LYS A 378 9.07 22.38 -24.67
N ASN A 379 10.21 21.99 -24.11
CA ASN A 379 10.27 21.45 -22.75
C ASN A 379 10.06 22.59 -21.74
N LEU A 380 9.03 22.48 -20.92
CA LEU A 380 8.66 23.44 -19.88
C LEU A 380 9.47 23.27 -18.59
N VAL A 381 10.14 22.13 -18.38
CA VAL A 381 10.96 21.89 -17.19
C VAL A 381 12.27 22.66 -17.31
N THR A 382 12.40 23.72 -16.52
CA THR A 382 13.58 24.62 -16.49
C THR A 382 14.46 24.43 -15.26
N LEU A 383 14.11 23.50 -14.37
CA LEU A 383 14.89 23.20 -13.17
C LEU A 383 16.28 22.63 -13.55
N PRO A 384 17.36 23.06 -12.89
CA PRO A 384 18.73 22.69 -13.29
C PRO A 384 19.13 21.25 -12.88
N ASN A 385 18.44 20.65 -11.90
CA ASN A 385 18.87 19.42 -11.22
C ASN A 385 18.00 18.20 -11.57
N THR A 386 17.41 18.16 -12.76
CA THR A 386 16.61 17.01 -13.20
C THR A 386 16.73 16.82 -14.71
N THR A 387 16.60 15.58 -15.16
CA THR A 387 16.50 15.24 -16.59
C THR A 387 15.05 14.99 -17.03
N ALA A 388 14.07 15.15 -16.14
CA ALA A 388 12.67 15.02 -16.48
C ALA A 388 12.25 16.11 -17.47
N THR A 389 11.28 15.80 -18.34
CA THR A 389 10.78 16.76 -19.33
C THR A 389 9.26 16.84 -19.31
N ALA A 390 8.72 17.99 -19.71
CA ALA A 390 7.29 18.22 -19.89
C ALA A 390 7.08 19.05 -21.15
N ILE A 391 6.62 18.44 -22.24
CA ILE A 391 6.45 19.10 -23.54
C ILE A 391 5.00 19.52 -23.74
N LEU A 392 4.75 20.81 -23.96
CA LEU A 392 3.41 21.31 -24.29
C LEU A 392 3.07 21.02 -25.76
N CYS A 393 2.06 20.19 -25.99
CA CYS A 393 1.57 19.83 -27.32
C CYS A 393 0.53 20.83 -27.84
N SER A 394 0.28 20.81 -29.16
CA SER A 394 -0.70 21.68 -29.82
C SER A 394 -2.16 21.42 -29.41
N ASP A 395 -2.47 20.23 -28.88
CA ASP A 395 -3.78 19.86 -28.34
C ASP A 395 -3.96 20.20 -26.85
N GLU A 396 -3.02 21.00 -26.31
CA GLU A 396 -2.92 21.42 -24.91
C GLU A 396 -2.62 20.26 -23.94
N THR A 397 -2.23 19.08 -24.43
CA THR A 397 -1.63 18.04 -23.58
C THR A 397 -0.19 18.37 -23.22
N ILE A 398 0.27 17.84 -22.09
CA ILE A 398 1.64 18.01 -21.62
C ILE A 398 2.25 16.61 -21.52
N TRP A 399 3.10 16.27 -22.49
CA TRP A 399 3.76 14.97 -22.53
C TRP A 399 4.95 14.96 -21.57
N LEU A 400 4.94 14.06 -20.60
CA LEU A 400 5.98 13.92 -19.59
C LEU A 400 6.92 12.78 -19.93
N GLU A 401 8.22 13.01 -19.75
CA GLU A 401 9.23 11.95 -19.66
C GLU A 401 9.90 11.98 -18.29
N PRO A 402 10.07 10.82 -17.62
CA PRO A 402 10.62 10.78 -16.28
C PRO A 402 12.14 10.93 -16.27
N GLU A 403 12.66 11.40 -15.15
CA GLU A 403 14.00 11.07 -14.71
C GLU A 403 13.97 9.71 -13.98
N VAL A 404 14.72 8.73 -14.47
CA VAL A 404 14.84 7.43 -13.78
C VAL A 404 15.80 7.56 -12.60
N LEU A 405 15.34 7.15 -11.41
CA LEU A 405 16.11 7.18 -10.17
C LEU A 405 16.71 5.81 -9.82
N PHE A 406 15.99 4.73 -10.11
CA PHE A 406 16.45 3.35 -9.88
C PHE A 406 15.81 2.40 -10.89
N SER A 407 16.59 1.51 -11.48
CA SER A 407 16.11 0.51 -12.44
C SER A 407 17.00 -0.72 -12.40
N GLY A 408 16.44 -1.86 -11.98
CA GLY A 408 17.15 -3.14 -11.90
C GLY A 408 16.33 -4.25 -12.58
N PRO A 409 16.90 -5.10 -13.45
CA PRO A 409 16.14 -6.15 -14.15
C PRO A 409 15.40 -7.08 -13.18
N ARG A 410 14.06 -7.02 -13.16
CA ARG A 410 13.19 -7.73 -12.20
C ARG A 410 13.54 -7.51 -10.72
N GLN A 411 14.23 -6.41 -10.41
CA GLN A 411 14.53 -5.96 -9.06
C GLN A 411 13.73 -4.68 -8.80
N ALA A 412 12.66 -4.78 -8.02
CA ALA A 412 11.86 -3.62 -7.66
C ALA A 412 12.43 -2.93 -6.43
N PHE A 413 12.40 -1.60 -6.41
CA PHE A 413 12.38 -0.82 -5.18
C PHE A 413 10.90 -0.53 -4.92
N GLU A 414 10.33 -1.16 -3.92
CA GLU A 414 8.89 -1.13 -3.60
C GLU A 414 8.65 -0.91 -2.11
N PHE A 415 7.39 -0.76 -1.71
CA PHE A 415 7.04 -0.42 -0.32
C PHE A 415 7.87 0.76 0.22
N PRO A 416 7.85 1.91 -0.49
CA PRO A 416 8.72 3.03 -0.18
C PRO A 416 8.31 3.70 1.14
N GLN A 417 9.30 4.08 1.91
CA GLN A 417 9.17 4.82 3.16
C GLN A 417 10.18 5.95 3.18
N ILE A 418 9.85 7.03 3.88
CA ILE A 418 10.72 8.21 4.04
C ILE A 418 10.68 8.66 5.51
N ASN A 419 11.46 9.67 5.87
CA ASN A 419 11.23 10.42 7.11
C ASN A 419 9.97 11.29 6.98
N TYR A 420 8.81 10.62 6.97
CA TYR A 420 7.53 11.17 6.50
C TYR A 420 7.05 12.34 7.36
N GLN A 421 7.22 12.25 8.68
CA GLN A 421 6.78 13.30 9.61
C GLN A 421 7.45 14.66 9.34
N LYS A 422 8.72 14.67 8.92
CA LYS A 422 9.48 15.90 8.68
C LYS A 422 9.49 16.30 7.20
N TYR A 423 9.51 15.32 6.28
CA TYR A 423 9.79 15.52 4.85
C TYR A 423 8.67 15.05 3.90
N GLY A 424 7.60 14.42 4.39
CA GLY A 424 6.42 14.13 3.58
C GLY A 424 5.80 15.40 3.04
N GLY A 425 5.57 15.46 1.73
CA GLY A 425 5.06 16.66 1.06
C GLY A 425 6.10 17.76 0.82
N LYS A 426 7.38 17.52 1.14
CA LYS A 426 8.46 18.53 1.14
C LYS A 426 9.70 18.04 0.40
N PRO A 427 10.61 18.96 -0.02
CA PRO A 427 11.90 18.57 -0.59
C PRO A 427 12.66 17.63 0.34
N TYR A 428 13.19 16.54 -0.21
CA TYR A 428 13.80 15.44 0.53
C TYR A 428 14.96 14.82 -0.26
N THR A 429 15.66 13.86 0.34
CA THR A 429 16.88 13.25 -0.19
C THR A 429 16.85 11.73 -0.14
N TYR A 430 16.26 11.13 0.89
CA TYR A 430 16.36 9.69 1.14
C TYR A 430 15.00 9.00 1.14
N ALA A 431 14.94 7.88 0.42
CA ALA A 431 13.86 6.91 0.51
C ALA A 431 14.42 5.54 0.91
N TYR A 432 13.64 4.78 1.67
CA TYR A 432 13.89 3.40 2.05
C TYR A 432 12.85 2.53 1.36
N GLY A 433 13.20 1.30 0.98
CA GLY A 433 12.27 0.42 0.28
C GLY A 433 12.63 -1.05 0.42
N LEU A 434 11.63 -1.89 0.22
CA LEU A 434 11.77 -3.33 0.10
C LEU A 434 12.22 -3.68 -1.33
N GLY A 435 13.29 -4.44 -1.43
CA GLY A 435 13.75 -4.98 -2.70
C GLY A 435 13.00 -6.26 -3.06
N LEU A 436 12.33 -6.26 -4.23
CA LEU A 436 11.63 -7.44 -4.74
C LEU A 436 12.39 -8.07 -5.91
N ASN A 437 12.88 -9.29 -5.73
CA ASN A 437 13.56 -10.08 -6.74
C ASN A 437 12.55 -11.06 -7.38
N HIS A 438 12.06 -10.73 -8.58
CA HIS A 438 10.97 -11.48 -9.22
C HIS A 438 9.74 -11.64 -8.30
N PHE A 439 9.34 -10.56 -7.61
CA PHE A 439 8.28 -10.49 -6.58
C PHE A 439 8.62 -11.08 -5.21
N VAL A 440 9.71 -11.83 -5.07
CA VAL A 440 10.17 -12.33 -3.76
C VAL A 440 10.88 -11.19 -3.00
N PRO A 441 10.45 -10.82 -1.79
CA PRO A 441 11.14 -9.81 -1.00
C PRO A 441 12.46 -10.35 -0.48
N ASP A 442 13.60 -9.81 -0.92
CA ASP A 442 14.91 -10.43 -0.67
C ASP A 442 15.97 -9.49 -0.06
N ARG A 443 15.69 -8.19 0.04
CA ARG A 443 16.66 -7.19 0.53
C ARG A 443 15.96 -5.91 0.99
N LEU A 444 16.68 -5.09 1.74
CA LEU A 444 16.29 -3.72 2.07
C LEU A 444 17.19 -2.73 1.35
N CYS A 445 16.60 -1.66 0.84
CA CYS A 445 17.29 -0.65 0.04
C CYS A 445 17.11 0.74 0.65
N LYS A 446 18.16 1.56 0.55
CA LYS A 446 18.10 3.02 0.71
C LYS A 446 18.48 3.65 -0.62
N LEU A 447 17.80 4.71 -1.01
CA LEU A 447 18.02 5.46 -2.24
C LEU A 447 18.20 6.94 -1.91
N ASN A 448 19.31 7.52 -2.35
CA ASN A 448 19.45 8.97 -2.45
C ASN A 448 18.81 9.44 -3.77
N VAL A 449 17.68 10.13 -3.69
CA VAL A 449 16.89 10.52 -4.87
C VAL A 449 17.48 11.69 -5.66
N LYS A 450 18.60 12.27 -5.21
CA LYS A 450 19.35 13.32 -5.90
C LYS A 450 20.56 12.73 -6.63
N THR A 451 21.33 11.88 -5.95
CA THR A 451 22.58 11.30 -6.51
C THR A 451 22.37 9.93 -7.17
N LYS A 452 21.22 9.28 -6.92
CA LYS A 452 20.88 7.91 -7.35
C LYS A 452 21.75 6.82 -6.68
N GLU A 453 22.54 7.21 -5.68
CA GLU A 453 23.30 6.29 -4.85
C GLU A 453 22.36 5.40 -4.03
N THR A 454 22.73 4.13 -3.89
CA THR A 454 21.96 3.17 -3.11
C THR A 454 22.82 2.43 -2.10
N TRP A 455 22.18 2.06 -1.00
CA TRP A 455 22.70 1.13 0.01
C TRP A 455 21.77 -0.07 0.08
N VAL A 456 22.33 -1.24 0.37
CA VAL A 456 21.57 -2.49 0.44
C VAL A 456 21.97 -3.26 1.68
N TRP A 457 20.98 -3.68 2.45
CA TRP A 457 21.13 -4.75 3.44
C TRP A 457 20.49 -6.02 2.88
N GLN A 458 21.21 -7.14 2.98
CA GLN A 458 20.74 -8.43 2.49
C GLN A 458 21.49 -9.58 3.18
N GLU A 459 20.75 -10.62 3.56
CA GLU A 459 21.31 -11.89 4.04
C GLU A 459 20.75 -13.06 3.22
N PRO A 460 21.51 -14.15 3.02
CA PRO A 460 20.99 -15.36 2.40
C PRO A 460 19.77 -15.91 3.16
N ASP A 461 18.82 -16.48 2.41
CA ASP A 461 17.62 -17.13 2.93
C ASP A 461 16.85 -16.32 3.99
N SER A 462 16.87 -14.99 3.83
CA SER A 462 16.19 -14.03 4.69
C SER A 462 15.31 -13.12 3.87
N TYR A 463 14.03 -13.02 4.24
CA TYR A 463 12.99 -12.35 3.46
C TYR A 463 12.38 -11.20 4.29
N PRO A 464 12.82 -9.94 4.07
CA PRO A 464 12.37 -8.80 4.85
C PRO A 464 10.97 -8.28 4.46
N SER A 465 10.41 -7.42 5.30
CA SER A 465 9.20 -6.65 5.07
C SER A 465 9.52 -5.21 4.66
N GLU A 466 8.50 -4.38 4.47
CA GLU A 466 8.65 -2.93 4.32
C GLU A 466 9.53 -2.32 5.45
N PRO A 467 10.51 -1.45 5.11
CA PRO A 467 11.38 -0.77 6.06
C PRO A 467 10.78 0.53 6.62
N ILE A 468 10.20 0.50 7.82
CA ILE A 468 9.63 1.71 8.46
C ILE A 468 10.73 2.54 9.13
N PHE A 469 10.85 3.81 8.74
CA PHE A 469 11.79 4.76 9.33
C PHE A 469 11.29 5.31 10.67
N VAL A 470 12.17 5.36 11.67
CA VAL A 470 11.93 6.01 12.96
C VAL A 470 13.03 7.03 13.24
N SER A 471 12.66 8.31 13.24
CA SER A 471 13.58 9.42 13.53
C SER A 471 14.11 9.34 14.96
N HIS A 472 15.42 9.58 15.11
CA HIS A 472 16.01 9.94 16.39
C HIS A 472 15.28 11.19 16.94
N PRO A 473 15.00 11.30 18.25
CA PRO A 473 14.32 12.46 18.83
C PRO A 473 15.04 13.78 18.55
N ASP A 474 16.37 13.77 18.63
CA ASP A 474 17.24 14.94 18.41
C ASP A 474 17.85 14.97 16.98
N ALA A 475 17.18 14.37 15.99
CA ALA A 475 17.68 14.26 14.63
C ALA A 475 18.01 15.63 13.99
N LEU A 476 19.25 15.78 13.51
CA LEU A 476 19.72 16.96 12.78
C LEU A 476 19.62 16.74 11.27
N GLU A 477 19.96 15.53 10.82
CA GLU A 477 19.92 15.11 9.41
C GLU A 477 18.63 14.34 9.07
N GLU A 478 18.37 14.17 7.77
CA GLU A 478 17.16 13.51 7.27
C GLU A 478 17.11 12.01 7.61
N ASP A 479 18.27 11.36 7.63
CA ASP A 479 18.50 9.94 7.89
C ASP A 479 19.08 9.66 9.29
N ASP A 480 19.01 10.63 10.21
CA ASP A 480 19.31 10.43 11.63
C ASP A 480 18.18 9.61 12.31
N GLY A 481 18.32 8.29 12.30
CA GLY A 481 17.34 7.40 12.89
C GLY A 481 17.65 5.93 12.64
N VAL A 482 16.62 5.10 12.80
CA VAL A 482 16.67 3.67 12.48
C VAL A 482 15.60 3.29 11.47
N VAL A 483 15.80 2.16 10.83
CA VAL A 483 14.82 1.48 9.99
C VAL A 483 14.44 0.16 10.64
N LEU A 484 13.15 -0.11 10.74
CA LEU A 484 12.59 -1.34 11.30
C LEU A 484 12.00 -2.21 10.19
N SER A 485 12.37 -3.49 10.16
CA SER A 485 11.82 -4.47 9.20
C SER A 485 11.65 -5.82 9.87
N VAL A 486 10.51 -6.48 9.65
CA VAL A 486 10.32 -7.87 10.06
C VAL A 486 10.97 -8.77 9.01
N VAL A 487 11.74 -9.77 9.43
CA VAL A 487 12.47 -10.67 8.54
C VAL A 487 12.11 -12.11 8.86
N VAL A 488 11.81 -12.89 7.83
CA VAL A 488 11.60 -14.34 7.90
C VAL A 488 12.87 -15.04 7.46
N SER A 489 13.41 -15.90 8.31
CA SER A 489 14.67 -16.63 8.09
C SER A 489 14.46 -18.13 8.34
N PRO A 490 13.86 -18.87 7.39
CA PRO A 490 13.46 -20.26 7.59
C PRO A 490 14.62 -21.26 7.43
N GLY A 491 15.88 -20.80 7.51
CA GLY A 491 17.06 -21.65 7.41
C GLY A 491 17.10 -22.71 8.51
N ALA A 492 17.59 -23.90 8.18
CA ALA A 492 17.71 -24.99 9.16
C ALA A 492 18.62 -24.57 10.34
N GLY A 493 18.12 -24.69 11.56
CA GLY A 493 18.86 -24.31 12.78
C GLY A 493 18.88 -22.82 13.11
N GLN A 494 18.11 -22.00 12.38
CA GLN A 494 17.94 -20.56 12.66
C GLN A 494 16.60 -20.29 13.36
N LYS A 495 16.49 -19.10 13.97
CA LYS A 495 15.19 -18.59 14.43
C LYS A 495 14.29 -18.34 13.22
N PRO A 496 13.01 -18.77 13.23
CA PRO A 496 12.15 -18.65 12.04
C PRO A 496 11.94 -17.21 11.56
N ALA A 497 11.95 -16.24 12.48
CA ALA A 497 11.79 -14.83 12.16
C ALA A 497 12.42 -13.92 13.23
N TYR A 498 12.68 -12.68 12.86
CA TYR A 498 13.17 -11.65 13.76
C TYR A 498 12.75 -10.25 13.29
N LEU A 499 12.69 -9.31 14.22
CA LEU A 499 12.66 -7.88 13.90
C LEU A 499 14.09 -7.37 13.73
N LEU A 500 14.39 -6.81 12.57
CA LEU A 500 15.66 -6.19 12.24
C LEU A 500 15.61 -4.68 12.51
N ILE A 501 16.71 -4.16 13.07
CA ILE A 501 16.92 -2.74 13.30
C ILE A 501 18.21 -2.33 12.60
N LEU A 502 18.09 -1.44 11.62
CA LEU A 502 19.23 -0.90 10.86
C LEU A 502 19.45 0.57 11.20
N ASN A 503 20.71 1.00 11.20
CA ASN A 503 21.06 2.41 11.17
C ASN A 503 20.62 3.00 9.83
N ALA A 504 19.78 4.02 9.86
CA ALA A 504 19.21 4.58 8.65
C ALA A 504 20.24 5.30 7.76
N LYS A 505 21.43 5.66 8.28
CA LYS A 505 22.51 6.30 7.49
C LYS A 505 23.12 5.37 6.46
N ASP A 506 23.50 4.17 6.86
CA ASP A 506 24.32 3.26 6.05
C ASP A 506 23.70 1.86 5.87
N LEU A 507 22.51 1.62 6.44
CA LEU A 507 21.85 0.31 6.54
C LEU A 507 22.69 -0.76 7.26
N SER A 508 23.65 -0.37 8.10
CA SER A 508 24.34 -1.29 8.99
C SER A 508 23.40 -1.80 10.08
N GLU A 509 23.58 -3.06 10.47
CA GLU A 509 22.77 -3.67 11.51
C GLU A 509 23.11 -3.13 12.90
N VAL A 510 22.07 -2.75 13.66
CA VAL A 510 22.19 -2.27 15.04
C VAL A 510 21.78 -3.36 16.02
N ALA A 511 20.68 -4.06 15.74
CA ALA A 511 20.14 -5.11 16.59
C ALA A 511 19.11 -6.00 15.87
N ARG A 512 18.83 -7.15 16.46
CA ARG A 512 17.71 -8.03 16.15
C ARG A 512 16.89 -8.32 17.40
N ALA A 513 15.59 -8.55 17.23
CA ALA A 513 14.72 -9.14 18.24
C ALA A 513 14.08 -10.41 17.64
N GLU A 514 14.63 -11.57 17.99
CA GLU A 514 14.33 -12.87 17.39
C GLU A 514 13.18 -13.60 18.10
N VAL A 515 12.39 -14.36 17.35
CA VAL A 515 11.26 -15.15 17.85
C VAL A 515 11.31 -16.60 17.36
N GLU A 516 10.74 -17.52 18.14
CA GLU A 516 10.75 -18.97 17.85
C GLU A 516 9.63 -19.44 16.92
N ILE A 517 8.88 -18.49 16.33
CA ILE A 517 7.69 -18.77 15.54
C ILE A 517 7.77 -18.08 14.19
N ASN A 518 7.19 -18.69 13.16
CA ASN A 518 7.10 -18.09 11.83
C ASN A 518 6.23 -16.82 11.87
N ILE A 519 6.54 -15.86 11.01
CA ILE A 519 5.72 -14.67 10.76
C ILE A 519 5.43 -14.63 9.24
N PRO A 520 4.16 -14.63 8.80
CA PRO A 520 3.84 -14.52 7.38
C PRO A 520 4.14 -13.12 6.85
N VAL A 521 3.98 -12.92 5.54
CA VAL A 521 4.15 -11.61 4.89
C VAL A 521 3.30 -10.55 5.58
N THR A 522 3.89 -9.35 5.74
CA THR A 522 3.17 -8.14 6.15
C THR A 522 3.37 -7.07 5.09
N PHE A 523 2.33 -6.30 4.78
CA PHE A 523 2.36 -5.28 3.74
C PHE A 523 2.81 -3.94 4.31
N HIS A 524 1.94 -3.32 5.10
CA HIS A 524 2.19 -1.98 5.66
C HIS A 524 2.00 -1.94 7.17
N GLY A 525 2.42 -0.82 7.75
CA GLY A 525 2.22 -0.54 9.16
C GLY A 525 2.66 0.85 9.55
N LEU A 526 2.82 1.04 10.86
CA LEU A 526 3.29 2.28 11.44
C LEU A 526 4.15 2.03 12.69
N PHE A 527 4.94 3.03 13.07
CA PHE A 527 5.56 3.08 14.38
C PHE A 527 4.84 4.10 15.26
N LYS A 528 4.20 3.63 16.33
CA LYS A 528 3.54 4.44 17.35
C LYS A 528 4.56 4.73 18.47
N LYS A 529 5.07 5.97 18.52
CA LYS A 529 5.87 6.42 19.68
C LYS A 529 5.01 6.37 20.95
N SER A 530 5.56 5.87 22.06
CA SER A 530 4.87 5.75 23.36
C SER A 530 5.56 6.51 24.48
#